data_AF-A0A3D0H8V3-F1
#
_entry.id   AF-A0A3D0H8V3-F1
#
_cell.length_a   1.000
_cell.length_b   1.000
_cell.length_c   1.000
_cell.angle_alpha   90.00
_cell.angle_beta   90.00
_cell.angle_gamma   90.00
#
_symmetry.space_group_name_H-M   'P 1'
#
loop_
_entity.id
_entity.type
_entity.pdbx_description
1 polymer ?
#
loop_
_entity_poly.entity_id
_entity_poly.type
_entity_poly.pdbx_seq_one_letter_code
_entity_poly.pdbx_strand_id
1 'polypeptide(L)'
;MGKRRELFGGAEPVGKYVQVKGLPVQIVGVLSERGTSPGGDNLDDRLVMPITTLMRKLQNENRYVGLFRTRFQDQPNLDRHVADLRDFMRLRHGIPDGEPDDFRIISPKEIILFLVAITGSLVVFLGITGIICLLVAGFVLANLFLLSVQERAREIGIRRSVGARRRDILLQFLAESVVITTFGGIAGFILGYLSSTLLTFVADFPIYFSWKAFAIGLALSCAVGIGFGLQPASRAAQLNPIEAIRQ
;
A
#
# COMPACT_ATOMS: atom_id res chain seq x y z
N MET A 1 21.49 -12.98 11.98
CA MET A 1 22.76 -12.94 12.77
C MET A 1 23.19 -14.27 13.44
N GLY A 2 22.51 -15.40 13.23
CA GLY A 2 22.66 -16.63 14.05
C GLY A 2 24.07 -17.26 14.08
N LYS A 3 24.51 -17.88 12.98
CA LYS A 3 25.76 -18.67 12.98
C LYS A 3 27.06 -17.89 13.14
N ARG A 4 27.09 -16.60 12.79
CA ARG A 4 28.28 -15.75 12.99
C ARG A 4 28.63 -15.66 14.48
N ARG A 5 27.61 -15.35 15.31
CA ARG A 5 27.78 -15.21 16.76
C ARG A 5 28.09 -16.56 17.41
N GLU A 6 27.50 -17.62 16.89
CA GLU A 6 27.76 -18.99 17.36
C GLU A 6 29.20 -19.45 17.08
N LEU A 7 29.72 -19.16 15.87
CA LEU A 7 31.05 -19.62 15.45
C LEU A 7 32.20 -18.71 15.90
N PHE A 8 31.95 -17.40 16.05
CA PHE A 8 33.01 -16.42 16.32
C PHE A 8 32.76 -15.53 17.55
N GLY A 9 31.63 -15.69 18.24
CA GLY A 9 31.26 -14.85 19.38
C GLY A 9 31.18 -13.38 18.99
N GLY A 10 32.06 -12.57 19.58
CA GLY A 10 32.26 -11.15 19.25
C GLY A 10 33.51 -10.84 18.42
N ALA A 11 34.31 -11.84 18.06
CA ALA A 11 35.55 -11.62 17.34
C ALA A 11 35.31 -11.37 15.84
N GLU A 12 36.17 -10.58 15.22
CA GLU A 12 36.10 -10.31 13.79
C GLU A 12 36.34 -11.61 13.00
N PRO A 13 35.41 -12.03 12.12
CA PRO A 13 35.49 -13.31 11.42
C PRO A 13 36.35 -13.24 10.15
N VAL A 14 36.60 -12.04 9.61
CA VAL A 14 37.36 -11.84 8.37
C VAL A 14 38.82 -12.25 8.60
N GLY A 15 39.39 -12.97 7.64
CA GLY A 15 40.76 -13.47 7.69
C GLY A 15 40.93 -14.83 8.38
N LYS A 16 39.94 -15.29 9.15
CA LYS A 16 39.96 -16.60 9.83
C LYS A 16 39.59 -17.74 8.88
N TYR A 17 39.94 -18.96 9.27
CA TYR A 17 39.61 -20.18 8.55
C TYR A 17 38.45 -20.93 9.20
N VAL A 18 37.59 -21.50 8.37
CA VAL A 18 36.51 -22.43 8.76
C VAL A 18 36.65 -23.70 7.96
N GLN A 19 36.38 -24.86 8.58
CA GLN A 19 36.25 -26.10 7.84
C GLN A 19 34.83 -26.27 7.29
N VAL A 20 34.73 -26.46 5.98
CA VAL A 20 33.48 -26.83 5.30
C VAL A 20 33.70 -28.19 4.67
N LYS A 21 33.04 -29.23 5.22
CA LYS A 21 33.18 -30.64 4.78
C LYS A 21 34.65 -31.09 4.66
N GLY A 22 35.48 -30.72 5.64
CA GLY A 22 36.91 -31.07 5.67
C GLY A 22 37.82 -30.17 4.82
N LEU A 23 37.29 -29.22 4.04
CA LEU A 23 38.08 -28.21 3.33
C LEU A 23 38.27 -26.96 4.20
N PRO A 24 39.51 -26.55 4.55
CA PRO A 24 39.75 -25.27 5.18
C PRO A 24 39.53 -24.13 4.17
N VAL A 25 38.61 -23.23 4.48
CA VAL A 25 38.28 -22.04 3.66
C VAL A 25 38.49 -20.77 4.48
N GLN A 26 39.07 -19.75 3.87
CA GLN A 26 39.28 -18.46 4.51
C GLN A 26 38.04 -17.57 4.34
N ILE A 27 37.65 -16.86 5.40
CA ILE A 27 36.56 -15.89 5.36
C ILE A 27 37.10 -14.57 4.79
N VAL A 28 36.60 -14.18 3.61
CA VAL A 28 37.00 -12.94 2.93
C VAL A 28 36.03 -11.79 3.23
N GLY A 29 34.81 -12.09 3.69
CA GLY A 29 33.81 -11.08 4.00
C GLY A 29 32.55 -11.67 4.63
N VAL A 30 31.67 -10.77 5.10
CA VAL A 30 30.39 -11.11 5.75
C VAL A 30 29.26 -10.45 4.97
N LEU A 31 28.17 -11.20 4.74
CA LEU A 31 26.98 -10.68 4.08
C LEU A 31 26.16 -9.79 5.03
N SER A 32 25.46 -8.80 4.49
CA SER A 32 24.46 -8.03 5.24
C SER A 32 23.30 -8.93 5.67
N GLU A 33 22.79 -8.67 6.88
CA GLU A 33 21.62 -9.37 7.42
C GLU A 33 20.39 -9.17 6.54
N ARG A 34 19.67 -10.26 6.26
CA ARG A 34 18.42 -10.25 5.48
C ARG A 34 17.24 -10.89 6.23
N GLY A 35 17.51 -11.66 7.28
CA GLY A 35 16.49 -12.32 8.08
C GLY A 35 15.84 -13.52 7.37
N THR A 36 14.63 -13.86 7.80
CA THR A 36 13.90 -15.03 7.28
C THR A 36 13.12 -14.66 6.02
N SER A 37 13.24 -15.47 4.98
CA SER A 37 12.42 -15.38 3.77
C SER A 37 10.92 -15.55 4.13
N PRO A 38 9.97 -14.95 3.40
CA PRO A 38 8.54 -15.20 3.60
C PRO A 38 8.11 -16.68 3.59
N GLY A 39 8.95 -17.57 3.04
CA GLY A 39 8.76 -19.03 3.07
C GLY A 39 9.38 -19.75 4.27
N GLY A 40 9.90 -19.05 5.28
CA GLY A 40 10.48 -19.65 6.50
C GLY A 40 11.98 -19.99 6.42
N ASP A 41 12.61 -19.87 5.25
CA ASP A 41 14.05 -20.12 5.11
C ASP A 41 14.88 -18.98 5.73
N ASN A 42 15.80 -19.33 6.62
CA ASN A 42 16.73 -18.37 7.21
C ASN A 42 17.83 -17.99 6.19
N LEU A 43 17.78 -16.74 5.68
CA LEU A 43 18.73 -16.26 4.66
C LEU A 43 20.09 -15.87 5.25
N ASP A 44 20.20 -15.84 6.58
CA ASP A 44 21.42 -15.42 7.28
C ASP A 44 22.39 -16.58 7.52
N ASP A 45 21.91 -17.83 7.44
CA ASP A 45 22.71 -19.02 7.72
C ASP A 45 23.28 -19.67 6.45
N ARG A 46 23.87 -18.84 5.57
CA ARG A 46 24.45 -19.29 4.29
C ARG A 46 25.92 -18.94 4.15
N LEU A 47 26.66 -19.85 3.53
CA LEU A 47 28.04 -19.65 3.10
C LEU A 47 28.05 -19.45 1.59
N VAL A 48 28.78 -18.43 1.13
CA VAL A 48 28.95 -18.14 -0.30
C VAL A 48 30.43 -18.34 -0.64
N MET A 49 30.70 -19.15 -1.64
CA MET A 49 32.05 -19.44 -2.12
C MET A 49 32.08 -19.49 -3.64
N PRO A 50 33.26 -19.29 -4.29
CA PRO A 50 33.37 -19.38 -5.74
C PRO A 50 32.90 -20.75 -6.25
N ILE A 51 32.06 -20.73 -7.30
CA ILE A 51 31.46 -21.95 -7.88
C ILE A 51 32.53 -22.96 -8.33
N THR A 52 33.65 -22.49 -8.85
CA THR A 52 34.78 -23.31 -9.27
C THR A 52 35.40 -24.12 -8.13
N THR A 53 35.42 -23.56 -6.90
CA THR A 53 35.93 -24.24 -5.71
C THR A 53 34.93 -25.28 -5.21
N LEU A 54 33.63 -24.93 -5.21
CA LEU A 54 32.56 -25.85 -4.80
C LEU A 54 32.50 -27.08 -5.72
N MET A 55 32.47 -26.85 -7.04
CA MET A 55 32.41 -27.90 -8.07
C MET A 55 33.59 -28.87 -7.97
N ARG A 56 34.82 -28.32 -7.95
CA ARG A 56 36.03 -29.13 -8.01
C ARG A 56 36.39 -29.80 -6.68
N LYS A 57 36.25 -29.09 -5.55
CA LYS A 57 36.76 -29.56 -4.26
C LYS A 57 35.71 -30.17 -3.33
N LEU A 58 34.43 -29.81 -3.46
CA LEU A 58 33.38 -30.31 -2.56
C LEU A 58 32.41 -31.27 -3.24
N GLN A 59 32.01 -30.98 -4.48
CA GLN A 59 31.01 -31.79 -5.21
C GLN A 59 31.65 -32.83 -6.12
N ASN A 60 32.92 -32.66 -6.48
CA ASN A 60 33.61 -33.46 -7.49
C ASN A 60 32.81 -33.55 -8.82
N GLU A 61 32.09 -32.49 -9.15
CA GLU A 61 31.22 -32.39 -10.33
C GLU A 61 31.58 -31.09 -11.05
N ASN A 62 32.17 -31.21 -12.24
CA ASN A 62 32.71 -30.09 -13.01
C ASN A 62 31.85 -29.74 -14.24
N ARG A 63 30.79 -30.50 -14.53
CA ARG A 63 30.01 -30.38 -15.76
C ARG A 63 28.64 -29.74 -15.56
N TYR A 64 27.96 -30.06 -14.46
CA TYR A 64 26.57 -29.65 -14.25
C TYR A 64 26.43 -28.52 -13.23
N VAL A 65 25.61 -27.51 -13.56
CA VAL A 65 25.27 -26.39 -12.66
C VAL A 65 23.80 -26.49 -12.30
N GLY A 66 23.49 -26.63 -11.01
CA GLY A 66 22.11 -26.81 -10.54
C GLY A 66 21.23 -25.56 -10.58
N LEU A 67 21.83 -24.36 -10.54
CA LEU A 67 21.11 -23.10 -10.62
C LEU A 67 22.03 -22.00 -11.13
N PHE A 68 21.54 -21.21 -12.09
CA PHE A 68 22.15 -19.94 -12.46
C PHE A 68 21.09 -18.84 -12.42
N ARG A 69 21.52 -17.61 -12.13
CA ARG A 69 20.64 -16.44 -12.07
C ARG A 69 21.07 -15.44 -13.13
N THR A 70 20.15 -15.06 -13.99
CA THR A 70 20.34 -14.01 -14.99
C THR A 70 19.60 -12.75 -14.56
N ARG A 71 20.16 -11.59 -14.90
CA ARG A 71 19.51 -10.29 -14.70
C ARG A 71 19.42 -9.59 -16.04
N PHE A 72 18.20 -9.37 -16.50
CA PHE A 72 17.92 -8.56 -17.67
C PHE A 72 17.87 -7.08 -17.28
N GLN A 73 18.43 -6.20 -18.11
CA GLN A 73 18.39 -4.76 -17.90
C GLN A 73 17.06 -4.15 -18.35
N ASP A 74 16.43 -4.74 -19.37
CA ASP A 74 15.11 -4.34 -19.87
C ASP A 74 13.99 -5.13 -19.15
N GLN A 75 13.25 -4.45 -18.28
CA GLN A 75 12.18 -5.04 -17.47
C GLN A 75 10.82 -5.18 -18.19
N PRO A 76 10.36 -4.21 -19.02
CA PRO A 76 9.10 -4.33 -19.76
C PRO A 76 8.98 -5.57 -20.65
N ASN A 77 10.09 -6.04 -21.24
CA ASN A 77 10.12 -7.18 -22.16
C ASN A 77 10.54 -8.51 -21.49
N LEU A 78 10.37 -8.65 -20.18
CA LEU A 78 10.83 -9.82 -19.44
C LEU A 78 10.26 -11.15 -19.99
N ASP A 79 9.02 -11.16 -20.47
CA ASP A 79 8.40 -12.37 -21.04
C ASP A 79 9.13 -12.85 -22.31
N ARG A 80 9.52 -11.90 -23.17
CA ARG A 80 10.31 -12.18 -24.37
C ARG A 80 11.67 -12.73 -23.99
N HIS A 81 12.33 -12.11 -23.01
CA HIS A 81 13.63 -12.59 -22.52
C HIS A 81 13.56 -13.98 -21.88
N VAL A 82 12.46 -14.31 -21.20
CA VAL A 82 12.23 -15.65 -20.65
C VAL A 82 12.04 -16.66 -21.78
N ALA A 83 11.33 -16.31 -22.86
CA ALA A 83 11.17 -17.15 -24.04
C ALA A 83 12.52 -17.37 -24.75
N ASP A 84 13.25 -16.30 -25.04
CA ASP A 84 14.58 -16.36 -25.67
C ASP A 84 15.56 -17.21 -24.83
N LEU A 85 15.51 -17.09 -23.50
CA LEU A 85 16.32 -17.89 -22.59
C LEU A 85 15.91 -19.37 -22.61
N ARG A 86 14.61 -19.67 -22.68
CA ARG A 86 14.11 -21.05 -22.82
C ARG A 86 14.62 -21.67 -24.11
N ASP A 87 14.49 -20.97 -25.23
CA ASP A 87 14.92 -21.47 -26.54
C ASP A 87 16.43 -21.69 -26.57
N PHE A 88 17.21 -20.75 -26.02
CA PHE A 88 18.65 -20.90 -25.86
C PHE A 88 19.02 -22.14 -25.02
N MET A 89 18.31 -22.38 -23.92
CA MET A 89 18.55 -23.53 -23.06
C MET A 89 18.17 -24.85 -23.73
N ARG A 90 17.04 -24.91 -24.46
CA ARG A 90 16.64 -26.10 -25.25
C ARG A 90 17.68 -26.43 -26.31
N LEU A 91 18.16 -25.43 -27.04
CA LEU A 91 19.24 -25.58 -28.02
C LEU A 91 20.54 -26.08 -27.38
N ARG A 92 20.90 -25.53 -26.20
CA ARG A 92 22.11 -25.91 -25.48
C ARG A 92 22.04 -27.34 -24.91
N HIS A 93 20.86 -27.76 -24.46
CA HIS A 93 20.62 -29.09 -23.90
C HIS A 93 20.31 -30.14 -24.99
N GLY A 94 20.05 -29.70 -26.23
CA GLY A 94 19.73 -30.59 -27.36
C GLY A 94 18.34 -31.21 -27.26
N ILE A 95 17.37 -30.48 -26.67
CA ILE A 95 16.00 -30.98 -26.44
C ILE A 95 15.18 -30.82 -27.73
N PRO A 96 14.68 -31.90 -28.34
CA PRO A 96 13.85 -31.85 -29.55
C PRO A 96 12.53 -31.11 -29.34
N ASP A 97 11.94 -30.58 -30.42
CA ASP A 97 10.62 -29.97 -30.36
C ASP A 97 9.55 -30.99 -29.95
N GLY A 98 8.74 -30.64 -28.94
CA GLY A 98 7.70 -31.51 -28.38
C GLY A 98 8.10 -32.29 -27.12
N GLU A 99 9.39 -32.35 -26.78
CA GLU A 99 9.83 -32.92 -25.50
C GLU A 99 9.73 -31.92 -24.34
N PRO A 100 9.44 -32.40 -23.10
CA PRO A 100 9.36 -31.55 -21.92
C PRO A 100 10.73 -30.96 -21.55
N ASP A 101 10.73 -29.72 -21.03
CA ASP A 101 11.94 -29.07 -20.54
C ASP A 101 12.55 -29.83 -19.34
N ASP A 102 13.87 -30.04 -19.34
CA ASP A 102 14.63 -30.61 -18.21
C ASP A 102 15.07 -29.53 -17.19
N PHE A 103 14.73 -28.27 -17.45
CA PHE A 103 15.03 -27.12 -16.60
C PHE A 103 13.77 -26.35 -16.22
N ARG A 104 13.85 -25.60 -15.11
CA ARG A 104 12.78 -24.69 -14.67
C ARG A 104 13.27 -23.26 -14.62
N ILE A 105 12.59 -22.37 -15.33
CA ILE A 105 12.81 -20.93 -15.23
C ILE A 105 11.85 -20.38 -14.19
N ILE A 106 12.40 -19.85 -13.10
CA ILE A 106 11.62 -19.15 -12.07
C ILE A 106 11.83 -17.65 -12.29
N SER A 107 10.78 -16.98 -12.77
CA SER A 107 10.79 -15.53 -12.97
C SER A 107 10.31 -14.82 -11.71
N PRO A 108 10.91 -13.68 -11.32
CA PRO A 108 10.37 -12.81 -10.29
C PRO A 108 8.95 -12.27 -10.62
N LYS A 109 8.48 -12.43 -11.87
CA LYS A 109 7.16 -11.97 -12.32
C LYS A 109 6.03 -12.54 -11.49
N GLU A 110 6.11 -13.81 -11.07
CA GLU A 110 5.07 -14.42 -10.23
C GLU A 110 4.98 -13.73 -8.85
N ILE A 111 6.15 -13.37 -8.27
CA ILE A 111 6.22 -12.63 -7.01
C ILE A 111 5.65 -11.22 -7.17
N ILE A 112 6.00 -10.54 -8.26
CA ILE A 112 5.47 -9.20 -8.57
C ILE A 112 3.96 -9.26 -8.78
N LEU A 113 3.46 -10.24 -9.56
CA LEU A 113 2.04 -10.39 -9.85
C LEU A 113 1.25 -10.67 -8.57
N PHE A 114 1.77 -11.53 -7.69
CA PHE A 114 1.19 -11.78 -6.38
C PHE A 114 1.12 -10.51 -5.53
N LEU A 115 2.20 -9.72 -5.50
CA LEU A 115 2.25 -8.46 -4.77
C LEU A 115 1.27 -7.42 -5.34
N VAL A 116 1.17 -7.34 -6.67
CA VAL A 116 0.19 -6.49 -7.37
C VAL A 116 -1.24 -6.94 -7.07
N ALA A 117 -1.51 -8.25 -7.03
CA ALA A 117 -2.83 -8.78 -6.70
C ALA A 117 -3.22 -8.46 -5.24
N ILE A 118 -2.32 -8.63 -4.29
CA ILE A 118 -2.55 -8.25 -2.88
C ILE A 118 -2.76 -6.74 -2.75
N THR A 119 -1.90 -5.95 -3.37
CA THR A 119 -2.00 -4.48 -3.27
C THR A 119 -3.29 -4.01 -3.93
N GLY A 120 -3.65 -4.57 -5.08
CA GLY A 120 -4.89 -4.27 -5.80
C GLY A 120 -6.13 -4.66 -4.98
N SER A 121 -6.14 -5.83 -4.34
CA SER A 121 -7.27 -6.25 -3.50
C SER A 121 -7.43 -5.35 -2.27
N LEU A 122 -6.33 -4.94 -1.63
CA LEU A 122 -6.34 -3.96 -0.55
C LEU A 122 -6.88 -2.61 -1.03
N VAL A 123 -6.42 -2.10 -2.18
CA VAL A 123 -6.92 -0.83 -2.73
C VAL A 123 -8.43 -0.88 -2.98
N VAL A 124 -8.94 -1.97 -3.56
CA VAL A 124 -10.38 -2.15 -3.78
C VAL A 124 -11.13 -2.23 -2.45
N PHE A 125 -10.61 -3.01 -1.48
CA PHE A 125 -11.21 -3.15 -0.16
C PHE A 125 -11.27 -1.80 0.60
N LEU A 126 -10.17 -1.06 0.64
CA LEU A 126 -10.11 0.28 1.24
C LEU A 126 -11.00 1.27 0.48
N GLY A 127 -11.09 1.16 -0.84
CA GLY A 127 -11.96 2.00 -1.67
C GLY A 127 -13.43 1.79 -1.34
N ILE A 128 -13.90 0.54 -1.29
CA ILE A 128 -15.29 0.20 -0.98
C ILE A 128 -15.64 0.64 0.44
N THR A 129 -14.80 0.30 1.42
CA THR A 129 -15.02 0.70 2.82
C THR A 129 -15.01 2.22 2.98
N GLY A 130 -14.11 2.92 2.28
CA GLY A 130 -14.10 4.38 2.21
C GLY A 130 -15.40 4.98 1.66
N ILE A 131 -15.94 4.44 0.57
CA ILE A 131 -17.24 4.89 0.01
C ILE A 131 -18.36 4.68 1.02
N ILE A 132 -18.41 3.51 1.69
CA ILE A 132 -19.43 3.23 2.71
C ILE A 132 -19.32 4.23 3.87
N CYS A 133 -18.11 4.50 4.36
CA CYS A 133 -17.87 5.50 5.41
C CYS A 133 -18.33 6.89 4.98
N LEU A 134 -18.08 7.29 3.73
CA LEU A 134 -18.54 8.58 3.18
C LEU A 134 -20.06 8.66 3.12
N LEU A 135 -20.75 7.59 2.71
CA LEU A 135 -22.21 7.54 2.66
C LEU A 135 -22.84 7.62 4.05
N VAL A 136 -22.31 6.85 5.01
CA VAL A 136 -22.78 6.87 6.41
C VAL A 136 -22.55 8.26 7.02
N ALA A 137 -21.36 8.84 6.82
CA ALA A 137 -21.06 10.19 7.28
C ALA A 137 -21.97 11.25 6.63
N GLY A 138 -22.22 11.14 5.33
CA GLY A 138 -23.14 12.02 4.60
C GLY A 138 -24.57 11.94 5.11
N PHE A 139 -25.07 10.73 5.40
CA PHE A 139 -26.40 10.53 5.97
C PHE A 139 -26.52 11.14 7.37
N VAL A 140 -25.50 10.94 8.22
CA VAL A 140 -25.45 11.56 9.57
C VAL A 140 -25.45 13.08 9.45
N LEU A 141 -24.64 13.62 8.54
CA LEU A 141 -24.56 15.07 8.29
C LEU A 141 -25.91 15.64 7.82
N ALA A 142 -26.57 14.98 6.87
CA ALA A 142 -27.87 15.41 6.36
C ALA A 142 -28.93 15.45 7.47
N ASN A 143 -28.97 14.44 8.34
CA ASN A 143 -29.91 14.38 9.45
C ASN A 143 -29.64 15.48 10.48
N LEU A 144 -28.38 15.73 10.81
CA LEU A 144 -28.01 16.82 11.71
C LEU A 144 -28.43 18.18 11.14
N PHE A 145 -28.26 18.40 9.84
CA PHE A 145 -28.72 19.62 9.19
C PHE A 145 -30.24 19.74 9.15
N LEU A 146 -30.97 18.65 8.89
CA LEU A 146 -32.44 18.66 8.96
C LEU A 146 -32.95 19.07 10.34
N LEU A 147 -32.33 18.54 11.40
CA LEU A 147 -32.65 18.90 12.78
C LEU A 147 -32.36 20.39 13.04
N SER A 148 -31.18 20.88 12.63
CA SER A 148 -30.81 22.29 12.79
C SER A 148 -31.76 23.26 12.08
N VAL A 149 -32.28 22.88 10.91
CA VAL A 149 -33.27 23.68 10.18
C VAL A 149 -34.59 23.78 10.94
N GLN A 150 -35.01 22.72 11.64
CA GLN A 150 -36.21 22.75 12.47
C GLN A 150 -36.02 23.63 13.71
N GLU A 151 -34.87 23.53 14.39
CA GLU A 151 -34.56 24.35 15.56
C GLU A 151 -34.46 25.85 15.20
N ARG A 152 -33.88 26.18 14.05
CA ARG A 152 -33.69 27.56 13.58
C ARG A 152 -34.83 28.04 12.65
N ALA A 153 -35.95 27.30 12.55
CA ALA A 153 -37.02 27.60 11.60
C ALA A 153 -37.57 29.03 11.76
N ARG A 154 -37.79 29.47 13.00
CA ARG A 154 -38.29 30.81 13.32
C ARG A 154 -37.35 31.93 12.85
N GLU A 155 -36.05 31.75 13.04
CA GLU A 155 -35.04 32.72 12.58
C GLU A 155 -35.01 32.82 11.05
N ILE A 156 -35.09 31.67 10.36
CA ILE A 156 -35.14 31.60 8.90
C ILE A 156 -36.41 32.30 8.39
N GLY A 157 -37.55 32.06 9.04
CA GLY A 157 -38.82 32.71 8.75
C GLY A 157 -38.74 34.24 8.85
N ILE A 158 -38.12 34.76 9.92
CA ILE A 158 -37.91 36.21 10.09
C ILE A 158 -37.02 36.76 8.97
N ARG A 159 -35.88 36.13 8.64
CA ARG A 159 -35.00 36.57 7.55
C ARG A 159 -35.72 36.61 6.20
N ARG A 160 -36.53 35.58 5.91
CA ARG A 160 -37.31 35.48 4.67
C ARG A 160 -38.40 36.55 4.59
N SER A 161 -39.06 36.87 5.70
CA SER A 161 -40.08 37.93 5.78
C SER A 161 -39.51 39.34 5.58
N VAL A 162 -38.26 39.57 6.00
CA VAL A 162 -37.55 40.85 5.81
C VAL A 162 -36.92 40.98 4.41
N GLY A 163 -37.03 39.95 3.56
CA GLY A 163 -36.67 40.03 2.14
C GLY A 163 -35.51 39.13 1.69
N ALA A 164 -34.97 38.26 2.54
CA ALA A 164 -33.94 37.30 2.14
C ALA A 164 -34.46 36.38 1.03
N ARG A 165 -33.69 36.19 -0.04
CA ARG A 165 -34.06 35.29 -1.15
C ARG A 165 -33.84 33.84 -0.73
N ARG A 166 -34.55 32.91 -1.37
CA ARG A 166 -34.33 31.46 -1.17
C ARG A 166 -32.87 31.06 -1.41
N ARG A 167 -32.22 31.70 -2.39
CA ARG A 167 -30.81 31.48 -2.72
C ARG A 167 -29.86 31.89 -1.58
N ASP A 168 -30.18 32.95 -0.85
CA ASP A 168 -29.33 33.44 0.24
C ASP A 168 -29.31 32.44 1.39
N ILE A 169 -30.50 31.92 1.76
CA ILE A 169 -30.63 30.85 2.76
C ILE A 169 -29.94 29.57 2.30
N LEU A 170 -30.15 29.16 1.04
CA LEU A 170 -29.52 27.96 0.49
C LEU A 170 -27.99 28.05 0.52
N LEU A 171 -27.41 29.17 0.06
CA LEU A 171 -25.97 29.39 0.06
C LEU A 171 -25.39 29.44 1.47
N GLN A 172 -26.10 30.02 2.44
CA GLN A 172 -25.69 30.04 3.83
C GLN A 172 -25.55 28.62 4.39
N PHE A 173 -26.58 27.79 4.25
CA PHE A 173 -26.55 26.42 4.75
C PHE A 173 -25.52 25.55 4.01
N LEU A 174 -25.39 25.73 2.68
CA LEU A 174 -24.40 25.01 1.90
C LEU A 174 -22.97 25.39 2.32
N ALA A 175 -22.72 26.68 2.58
CA ALA A 175 -21.43 27.15 3.10
C ALA A 175 -21.15 26.57 4.50
N GLU A 176 -22.16 26.50 5.39
CA GLU A 176 -22.03 25.85 6.71
C GLU A 176 -21.67 24.36 6.55
N SER A 177 -22.31 23.64 5.62
CA SER A 177 -21.97 22.25 5.30
C SER A 177 -20.53 22.09 4.82
N VAL A 178 -20.09 22.91 3.87
CA VAL A 178 -18.71 22.85 3.34
C VAL A 178 -17.68 23.18 4.41
N VAL A 179 -17.94 24.18 5.26
CA VAL A 179 -17.04 24.54 6.35
C VAL A 179 -16.91 23.36 7.33
N ILE A 180 -18.03 22.76 7.75
CA ILE A 180 -18.02 21.63 8.68
C ILE A 180 -17.28 20.42 8.08
N THR A 181 -17.55 20.07 6.82
CA THR A 181 -16.86 18.93 6.19
C THR A 181 -15.38 19.20 5.94
N THR A 182 -15.00 20.43 5.58
CA THR A 182 -13.60 20.81 5.41
C THR A 182 -12.85 20.73 6.73
N PHE A 183 -13.41 21.28 7.81
CA PHE A 183 -12.81 21.17 9.16
C PHE A 183 -12.73 19.71 9.61
N GLY A 184 -13.78 18.92 9.39
CA GLY A 184 -13.77 17.49 9.67
C GLY A 184 -12.69 16.74 8.88
N GLY A 185 -12.51 17.08 7.60
CA GLY A 185 -11.46 16.51 6.74
C GLY A 185 -10.06 16.85 7.22
N ILE A 186 -9.82 18.10 7.61
CA ILE A 186 -8.53 18.55 8.17
C ILE A 186 -8.26 17.87 9.53
N ALA A 187 -9.26 17.85 10.42
CA ALA A 187 -9.13 17.20 11.73
C ALA A 187 -8.88 15.68 11.58
N GLY A 188 -9.62 15.02 10.68
CA GLY A 188 -9.43 13.61 10.36
C GLY A 188 -8.04 13.33 9.78
N PHE A 189 -7.52 14.22 8.93
CA PHE A 189 -6.15 14.12 8.42
C PHE A 189 -5.11 14.24 9.53
N ILE A 190 -5.25 15.21 10.44
CA ILE A 190 -4.34 15.38 11.58
C ILE A 190 -4.36 14.13 12.45
N LEU A 191 -5.54 13.58 12.76
CA LEU A 191 -5.67 12.34 13.53
C LEU A 191 -5.04 11.15 12.81
N GLY A 192 -5.24 11.03 11.50
CA GLY A 192 -4.59 9.99 10.69
C GLY A 192 -3.07 10.10 10.68
N TYR A 193 -2.55 11.34 10.58
CA TYR A 193 -1.11 11.62 10.62
C TYR A 193 -0.48 11.28 11.98
N LEU A 194 -1.15 11.65 13.07
CA LEU A 194 -0.70 11.30 14.42
C LEU A 194 -0.73 9.78 14.64
N SER A 195 -1.80 9.13 14.18
CA SER A 195 -1.96 7.68 14.30
C SER A 195 -0.89 6.92 13.52
N SER A 196 -0.54 7.37 12.30
CA SER A 196 0.54 6.73 11.53
C SER A 196 1.89 6.88 12.20
N THR A 197 2.18 8.06 12.76
CA THR A 197 3.48 8.34 13.40
C THR A 197 3.66 7.45 14.62
N LEU A 198 2.58 7.26 15.39
CA LEU A 198 2.54 6.32 16.51
C LEU A 198 2.75 4.88 16.04
N LEU A 199 2.12 4.47 14.93
CA LEU A 199 2.25 3.12 14.39
C LEU A 199 3.66 2.83 13.87
N THR A 200 4.30 3.79 13.20
CA THR A 200 5.68 3.67 12.74
C THR A 200 6.64 3.48 13.92
N PHE A 201 6.39 4.15 15.05
CA PHE A 201 7.22 3.98 16.25
C PHE A 201 7.03 2.62 16.95
N VAL A 202 5.80 2.09 16.96
CA VAL A 202 5.48 0.85 17.69
C VAL A 202 5.77 -0.41 16.86
N ALA A 203 5.58 -0.35 15.54
CA ALA A 203 5.58 -1.53 14.67
C ALA A 203 6.66 -1.53 13.59
N ASP A 204 7.58 -0.56 13.57
CA ASP A 204 8.63 -0.40 12.55
C ASP A 204 8.08 -0.44 11.10
N PHE A 205 6.81 -0.07 10.92
CA PHE A 205 6.15 -0.11 9.62
C PHE A 205 6.28 1.27 8.94
N PRO A 206 7.01 1.39 7.82
CA PRO A 206 7.22 2.68 7.16
C PRO A 206 5.92 3.12 6.46
N ILE A 207 5.27 4.16 6.97
CA ILE A 207 4.06 4.74 6.40
C ILE A 207 4.44 5.99 5.60
N TYR A 208 4.10 5.99 4.31
CA TYR A 208 4.39 7.11 3.40
C TYR A 208 3.15 7.95 3.16
N PHE A 209 3.30 9.26 3.32
CA PHE A 209 2.23 10.23 3.04
C PHE A 209 2.19 10.63 1.58
N SER A 210 1.00 10.58 0.99
CA SER A 210 0.73 11.06 -0.35
C SER A 210 -0.15 12.30 -0.31
N TRP A 211 0.42 13.45 -0.69
CA TRP A 211 -0.34 14.70 -0.83
C TRP A 211 -1.51 14.57 -1.81
N LYS A 212 -1.34 13.76 -2.86
CA LYS A 212 -2.40 13.48 -3.84
C LYS A 212 -3.58 12.78 -3.20
N ALA A 213 -3.34 11.78 -2.35
CA ALA A 213 -4.40 11.07 -1.65
C ALA A 213 -5.16 11.98 -0.68
N PHE A 214 -4.44 12.85 0.03
CA PHE A 214 -5.05 13.87 0.89
C PHE A 214 -5.95 14.85 0.10
N ALA A 215 -5.45 15.40 -1.02
CA ALA A 215 -6.22 16.32 -1.85
C ALA A 215 -7.49 15.66 -2.41
N ILE A 216 -7.42 14.40 -2.84
CA ILE A 216 -8.57 13.63 -3.30
C ILE A 216 -9.56 13.40 -2.15
N GLY A 217 -9.09 13.02 -0.97
CA GLY A 217 -9.94 12.81 0.21
C GLY A 217 -10.66 14.10 0.65
N LEU A 218 -9.95 15.23 0.65
CA LEU A 218 -10.53 16.53 0.96
C LEU A 218 -11.59 16.94 -0.08
N ALA A 219 -11.30 16.75 -1.37
CA ALA A 219 -12.26 17.03 -2.44
C ALA A 219 -13.53 16.15 -2.32
N LEU A 220 -13.36 14.86 -1.99
CA LEU A 220 -14.49 13.95 -1.74
C LEU A 220 -15.31 14.38 -0.50
N SER A 221 -14.65 14.82 0.58
CA SER A 221 -15.34 15.33 1.77
C SER A 221 -16.19 16.58 1.46
N CYS A 222 -15.64 17.51 0.68
CA CYS A 222 -16.40 18.67 0.18
C CYS A 222 -17.58 18.26 -0.71
N ALA A 223 -17.37 17.30 -1.62
CA ALA A 223 -18.41 16.79 -2.50
C ALA A 223 -19.56 16.14 -1.71
N VAL A 224 -19.24 15.37 -0.66
CA VAL A 224 -20.24 14.78 0.25
C VAL A 224 -20.97 15.87 1.03
N GLY A 225 -20.27 16.87 1.54
CA GLY A 225 -20.87 18.02 2.23
C GLY A 225 -21.87 18.78 1.36
N ILE A 226 -21.53 19.02 0.09
CA ILE A 226 -22.42 19.64 -0.87
C ILE A 226 -23.59 18.70 -1.20
N GLY A 227 -23.31 17.45 -1.59
CA GLY A 227 -24.32 16.48 -2.00
C GLY A 227 -25.40 16.24 -0.93
N PHE A 228 -24.97 15.93 0.29
CA PHE A 228 -25.89 15.65 1.41
C PHE A 228 -26.44 16.92 2.07
N GLY A 229 -25.76 18.06 1.95
CA GLY A 229 -26.25 19.36 2.44
C GLY A 229 -27.30 20.02 1.55
N LEU A 230 -27.35 19.69 0.25
CA LEU A 230 -28.28 20.29 -0.71
C LEU A 230 -29.75 20.06 -0.34
N GLN A 231 -30.12 18.84 0.05
CA GLN A 231 -31.50 18.51 0.42
C GLN A 231 -31.98 19.32 1.65
N PRO A 232 -31.29 19.32 2.81
CA PRO A 232 -31.70 20.13 3.95
C PRO A 232 -31.65 21.63 3.67
N ALA A 233 -30.62 22.13 2.96
CA ALA A 233 -30.52 23.55 2.59
C ALA A 233 -31.70 23.99 1.69
N SER A 234 -32.12 23.13 0.76
CA SER A 234 -33.29 23.37 -0.09
C SER A 234 -34.58 23.39 0.73
N ARG A 235 -34.75 22.47 1.68
CA ARG A 235 -35.90 22.48 2.59
C ARG A 235 -35.95 23.77 3.42
N ALA A 236 -34.82 24.20 3.98
CA ALA A 236 -34.72 25.46 4.73
C ALA A 236 -35.12 26.68 3.90
N ALA A 237 -34.64 26.74 2.65
CA ALA A 237 -34.94 27.83 1.73
C ALA A 237 -36.42 27.88 1.30
N GLN A 238 -37.14 26.76 1.35
CA GLN A 238 -38.53 26.63 0.95
C GLN A 238 -39.55 26.85 2.08
N LEU A 239 -39.10 27.01 3.33
CA LEU A 239 -39.98 27.28 4.47
C LEU A 239 -40.90 28.48 4.22
N ASN A 240 -42.18 28.31 4.55
CA ASN A 240 -43.18 29.37 4.47
C ASN A 240 -42.96 30.36 5.63
N PRO A 241 -42.66 31.64 5.36
CA PRO A 241 -42.28 32.59 6.41
C PRO A 241 -43.35 32.78 7.49
N ILE A 242 -44.64 32.71 7.10
CA ILE A 242 -45.77 32.88 8.03
C ILE A 242 -45.88 31.69 8.97
N GLU A 243 -45.74 30.46 8.45
CA GLU A 243 -45.80 29.23 9.26
C GLU A 243 -44.60 29.12 10.19
N ALA A 244 -43.42 29.46 9.69
CA ALA A 244 -42.17 29.40 10.44
C ALA A 244 -42.11 30.36 11.63
N ILE A 245 -42.82 31.50 11.59
CA ILE A 245 -42.87 32.47 12.69
C ILE A 245 -43.92 32.10 13.75
N ARG A 246 -44.93 31.32 13.34
CA ARG A 246 -46.08 30.92 14.19
C ARG A 246 -45.75 29.74 15.10
N GLN A 247 -44.76 28.92 14.72
CA GLN A 247 -44.15 27.88 15.55
C GLN A 247 -43.09 28.47 16.48
#